data_AF-A0A538G7K3-F1
#
_entry.id   AF-A0A538G7K3-F1
#
_cell.length_a   1.000
_cell.length_b   1.000
_cell.length_c   1.000
_cell.angle_alpha   90.00
_cell.angle_beta   90.00
_cell.angle_gamma   90.00
#
_symmetry.space_group_name_H-M   'P 1'
#
loop_
_entity.id
_entity.type
_entity.pdbx_description
1 polymer ?
#
loop_
_entity_poly.entity_id
_entity_poly.type
_entity_poly.pdbx_seq_one_letter_code
_entity_poly.pdbx_strand_id
1 'polypeptide(L)'
;MISLLVAAGRGDLLRSLTVIEPPAAGVALDDPVVARFAAEGAAFWAQTPKDDPEAFLRGFLRMVGSAYDPPSPLPPDVEQGARTLMVERGPWEAVIPLETLAAAPFAKLVVSGAHSAAFDAICDALERELVAERAVLPGYGHSVARHPDFNATLADFIDRATAS
;
A
#
# COMPACT_ATOMS: atom_id res chain seq x y z
N MET A 1 -3.34 3.87 -2.58
CA MET A 1 -3.11 4.66 -3.82
C MET A 1 -4.15 5.74 -4.08
N ILE A 2 -5.44 5.53 -3.75
CA ILE A 2 -6.47 6.58 -3.87
C ILE A 2 -6.03 7.87 -3.13
N SER A 3 -5.43 7.75 -1.95
CA SER A 3 -4.85 8.87 -1.21
C SER A 3 -3.81 9.67 -2.00
N LEU A 4 -2.90 9.00 -2.73
CA LEU A 4 -1.90 9.64 -3.61
C LEU A 4 -2.60 10.43 -4.73
N LEU A 5 -3.61 9.84 -5.36
CA LEU A 5 -4.35 10.50 -6.45
C LEU A 5 -5.14 11.72 -5.96
N VAL A 6 -5.82 11.59 -4.81
CA VAL A 6 -6.56 12.70 -4.19
C VAL A 6 -5.61 13.81 -3.75
N ALA A 7 -4.47 13.45 -3.14
CA ALA A 7 -3.46 14.42 -2.70
C ALA A 7 -2.84 15.20 -3.86
N ALA A 8 -2.66 14.57 -5.02
CA ALA A 8 -2.18 15.26 -6.21
C ALA A 8 -3.20 16.31 -6.71
N GLY A 9 -4.50 16.02 -6.61
CA GLY A 9 -5.55 16.92 -7.08
C GLY A 9 -6.01 17.98 -6.07
N ARG A 10 -5.79 17.77 -4.77
CA ARG A 10 -6.32 18.59 -3.66
C ARG A 10 -5.26 18.87 -2.59
N GLY A 11 -4.01 18.95 -2.99
CA GLY A 11 -2.88 19.14 -2.08
C GLY A 11 -2.94 20.42 -1.26
N ASP A 12 -3.64 21.44 -1.77
CA ASP A 12 -3.92 22.71 -1.08
C ASP A 12 -4.74 22.54 0.21
N LEU A 13 -5.48 21.43 0.33
CA LEU A 13 -6.29 21.12 1.50
C LEU A 13 -5.61 20.18 2.50
N LEU A 14 -4.39 19.71 2.19
CA LEU A 14 -3.69 18.73 3.00
C LEU A 14 -2.60 19.40 3.83
N ARG A 15 -2.44 18.94 5.08
CA ARG A 15 -1.28 19.26 5.92
C ARG A 15 -0.22 18.18 5.87
N SER A 16 -0.65 16.94 5.68
CA SER A 16 0.26 15.81 5.46
C SER A 16 -0.38 14.68 4.65
N LEU A 17 0.47 13.78 4.16
CA LEU A 17 0.11 12.55 3.47
C LEU A 17 0.92 11.39 4.05
N THR A 18 0.27 10.41 4.66
CA THR A 18 0.91 9.13 5.00
C THR A 18 0.50 8.06 4.00
N VAL A 19 1.46 7.34 3.45
CA VAL A 19 1.23 6.12 2.67
C VAL A 19 1.82 4.93 3.40
N ILE A 20 1.00 3.89 3.53
CA ILE A 20 1.30 2.71 4.34
C ILE A 20 1.44 1.54 3.38
N GLU A 21 2.69 1.18 3.11
CA GLU A 21 3.12 0.07 2.26
C GLU A 21 2.25 -0.10 1.00
N PRO A 22 2.09 0.95 0.18
CA PRO A 22 1.17 0.91 -0.94
C PRO A 22 1.68 -0.07 -2.02
N PRO A 23 0.82 -0.89 -2.64
CA PRO A 23 1.20 -1.78 -3.75
C PRO A 23 1.35 -1.01 -5.08
N ALA A 24 1.92 0.19 -5.04
CA ALA A 24 2.05 1.11 -6.16
C ALA A 24 3.23 0.74 -7.08
N ALA A 25 3.28 -0.50 -7.55
CA ALA A 25 4.43 -1.04 -8.29
C ALA A 25 4.85 -0.20 -9.51
N GLY A 26 3.90 0.53 -10.12
CA GLY A 26 4.15 1.44 -11.24
C GLY A 26 5.22 2.52 -11.00
N VAL A 27 5.53 2.84 -9.73
CA VAL A 27 6.54 3.86 -9.37
C VAL A 27 7.98 3.33 -9.39
N ALA A 28 8.18 2.01 -9.52
CA ALA A 28 9.48 1.37 -9.42
C ALA A 28 9.63 0.15 -10.35
N LEU A 29 8.99 0.15 -11.53
CA LEU A 29 9.03 -0.98 -12.48
C LEU A 29 10.40 -1.20 -13.13
N ASP A 30 11.34 -0.26 -12.97
CA ASP A 30 12.74 -0.42 -13.34
C ASP A 30 13.49 -1.38 -12.39
N ASP A 31 12.98 -1.57 -11.16
CA ASP A 31 13.47 -2.61 -10.26
C ASP A 31 12.90 -3.99 -10.66
N PRO A 32 13.77 -4.99 -10.95
CA PRO A 32 13.33 -6.31 -11.41
C PRO A 32 12.49 -7.07 -10.38
N VAL A 33 12.68 -6.83 -9.07
CA VAL A 33 11.89 -7.45 -8.01
C VAL A 33 10.48 -6.90 -8.00
N VAL A 34 10.33 -5.59 -8.20
CA VAL A 34 9.02 -4.91 -8.29
C VAL A 34 8.30 -5.30 -9.59
N ALA A 35 9.01 -5.31 -10.72
CA ALA A 35 8.44 -5.73 -12.00
C ALA A 35 7.89 -7.17 -11.95
N ARG A 36 8.63 -8.09 -11.33
CA ARG A 36 8.18 -9.45 -11.10
C ARG A 36 6.94 -9.50 -10.21
N PHE A 37 6.96 -8.79 -9.08
CA PHE A 37 5.81 -8.72 -8.17
C PHE A 37 4.54 -8.22 -8.88
N ALA A 38 4.66 -7.17 -9.70
CA ALA A 38 3.54 -6.64 -10.48
C ALA A 38 3.00 -7.66 -11.49
N ALA A 39 3.89 -8.36 -12.19
CA ALA A 39 3.52 -9.39 -13.16
C ALA A 39 2.84 -10.60 -12.50
N GLU A 40 3.36 -11.06 -11.36
CA GLU A 40 2.78 -12.15 -10.56
C GLU A 40 1.40 -11.77 -10.01
N GLY A 41 1.23 -10.54 -9.52
CA GLY A 41 -0.07 -10.01 -9.10
C GLY A 41 -1.07 -9.97 -10.25
N ALA A 42 -0.67 -9.43 -11.40
CA ALA A 42 -1.53 -9.40 -12.59
C ALA A 42 -1.94 -10.80 -13.05
N ALA A 43 -1.00 -11.75 -13.05
CA ALA A 43 -1.25 -13.14 -13.36
C ALA A 43 -2.22 -13.79 -12.36
N PHE A 44 -2.04 -13.55 -11.05
CA PHE A 44 -2.95 -14.05 -10.01
C PHE A 44 -4.37 -13.54 -10.22
N TRP A 45 -4.57 -12.25 -10.51
CA TRP A 45 -5.90 -11.71 -10.78
C TRP A 45 -6.52 -12.31 -12.04
N ALA A 46 -5.76 -12.45 -13.12
CA ALA A 46 -6.26 -12.93 -14.40
C ALA A 46 -6.60 -14.43 -14.40
N GLN A 47 -5.84 -15.24 -13.66
CA GLN A 47 -5.92 -16.69 -13.72
C GLN A 47 -6.75 -17.32 -12.58
N THR A 48 -6.91 -16.62 -11.46
CA THR A 48 -7.65 -17.18 -10.32
C THR A 48 -9.16 -17.11 -10.58
N PRO A 49 -9.88 -18.25 -10.51
CA PRO A 49 -11.34 -18.29 -10.62
C PRO A 49 -12.03 -17.34 -9.63
N LYS A 50 -13.17 -16.77 -10.05
CA LYS A 50 -13.92 -15.77 -9.29
C LYS A 50 -15.22 -16.31 -8.68
N ASP A 51 -15.35 -17.62 -8.61
CA ASP A 51 -16.49 -18.35 -8.04
C ASP A 51 -16.27 -18.74 -6.56
N ASP A 52 -15.03 -18.66 -6.07
CA ASP A 52 -14.65 -18.94 -4.67
C ASP A 52 -13.95 -17.72 -4.01
N PRO A 53 -14.69 -16.85 -3.30
CA PRO A 53 -14.13 -15.69 -2.61
C PRO A 53 -13.14 -16.04 -1.49
N GLU A 54 -13.32 -17.17 -0.80
CA GLU A 54 -12.44 -17.57 0.29
C GLU A 54 -11.08 -18.00 -0.25
N ALA A 55 -11.07 -18.86 -1.28
CA ALA A 55 -9.82 -19.26 -1.94
C ALA A 55 -9.09 -18.06 -2.54
N PHE A 56 -9.83 -17.14 -3.18
CA PHE A 56 -9.25 -15.92 -3.74
C PHE A 56 -8.61 -15.05 -2.64
N LEU A 57 -9.33 -14.77 -1.55
CA LEU A 57 -8.83 -13.95 -0.44
C LEU A 57 -7.58 -14.58 0.18
N ARG A 58 -7.57 -15.88 0.44
CA ARG A 58 -6.40 -16.58 1.00
C ARG A 58 -5.19 -16.53 0.06
N GLY A 59 -5.41 -16.63 -1.25
CA GLY A 59 -4.37 -16.44 -2.27
C GLY A 59 -3.78 -15.03 -2.23
N PHE A 60 -4.66 -14.02 -2.23
CA PHE A 60 -4.26 -12.62 -2.13
C PHE A 60 -3.45 -12.32 -0.86
N LEU A 61 -3.93 -12.77 0.31
CA LEU A 61 -3.26 -12.53 1.60
C LEU A 61 -1.84 -13.10 1.62
N ARG A 62 -1.62 -14.29 1.04
CA ARG A 62 -0.28 -14.86 0.87
C ARG A 62 0.58 -14.01 -0.06
N MET A 63 0.03 -13.58 -1.19
CA MET A 63 0.74 -12.77 -2.19
C MET A 63 1.23 -11.44 -1.62
N VAL A 64 0.42 -10.75 -0.81
CA VAL A 64 0.83 -9.48 -0.17
C VAL A 64 1.70 -9.68 1.08
N GLY A 65 1.82 -10.90 1.59
CA GLY A 65 2.57 -11.18 2.82
C GLY A 65 1.82 -10.76 4.08
N SER A 66 0.49 -10.90 4.10
CA SER A 66 -0.33 -10.70 5.28
C SER A 66 -0.37 -11.97 6.14
N ALA A 67 -0.18 -11.80 7.45
CA ALA A 67 -0.34 -12.89 8.44
C ALA A 67 -1.80 -13.10 8.88
N TYR A 68 -2.74 -12.33 8.33
CA TYR A 68 -4.16 -12.49 8.65
C TYR A 68 -4.68 -13.83 8.13
N ASP A 69 -5.19 -14.66 9.04
CA ASP A 69 -5.89 -15.91 8.71
C ASP A 69 -7.40 -15.72 8.93
N PRO A 70 -8.20 -15.60 7.86
CA PRO A 70 -9.63 -15.40 8.02
C PRO A 70 -10.33 -16.68 8.54
N PRO A 71 -11.38 -16.56 9.38
CA PRO A 71 -12.20 -17.70 9.78
C PRO A 71 -12.81 -18.43 8.58
N SER A 72 -13.14 -19.71 8.75
CA SER A 72 -13.91 -20.50 7.77
C SER A 72 -15.19 -21.03 8.43
N PRO A 73 -16.38 -20.70 7.91
CA PRO A 73 -16.62 -19.85 6.74
C PRO A 73 -16.24 -18.37 6.98
N LEU A 74 -16.03 -17.62 5.90
CA LEU A 74 -15.79 -16.19 5.97
C LEU A 74 -16.95 -15.47 6.68
N PRO A 75 -16.67 -14.54 7.61
CA PRO A 75 -17.67 -13.59 8.09
C PRO A 75 -18.28 -12.78 6.91
N PRO A 76 -19.57 -12.40 6.95
CA PRO A 76 -20.25 -11.76 5.81
C PRO A 76 -19.57 -10.48 5.29
N ASP A 77 -18.99 -9.67 6.18
CA ASP A 77 -18.25 -8.46 5.84
C ASP A 77 -16.90 -8.77 5.17
N VAL A 78 -16.21 -9.81 5.63
CA VAL A 78 -14.96 -10.29 5.02
C VAL A 78 -15.22 -10.90 3.65
N GLU A 79 -16.28 -11.70 3.50
CA GLU A 79 -16.68 -12.24 2.21
C GLU A 79 -17.06 -11.14 1.21
N GLN A 80 -17.81 -10.12 1.66
CA GLN A 80 -18.14 -8.98 0.84
C GLN A 80 -16.87 -8.23 0.39
N GLY A 81 -15.90 -8.04 1.28
CA GLY A 81 -14.60 -7.46 0.94
C GLY A 81 -13.83 -8.28 -0.10
N ALA A 82 -13.81 -9.62 0.06
CA ALA A 82 -13.21 -10.52 -0.91
C ALA A 82 -13.86 -10.40 -2.30
N ARG A 83 -15.20 -10.34 -2.34
CA ARG A 83 -15.97 -10.17 -3.59
C ARG A 83 -15.65 -8.84 -4.28
N THR A 84 -15.47 -7.76 -3.52
CA THR A 84 -15.04 -6.47 -4.08
C THR A 84 -13.61 -6.55 -4.63
N LEU A 85 -12.68 -7.13 -3.87
CA LEU A 85 -11.28 -7.32 -4.27
C LEU A 85 -11.15 -8.15 -5.56
N MET A 86 -12.02 -9.15 -5.76
CA MET A 86 -12.01 -10.03 -6.93
C MET A 86 -12.23 -9.31 -8.26
N VAL A 87 -12.93 -8.18 -8.24
CA VAL A 87 -13.34 -7.43 -9.44
C VAL A 87 -12.72 -6.04 -9.53
N GLU A 88 -11.86 -5.67 -8.57
CA GLU A 88 -11.18 -4.39 -8.61
C GLU A 88 -10.13 -4.35 -9.73
N ARG A 89 -9.83 -3.13 -10.18
CA ARG A 89 -8.66 -2.89 -11.03
C ARG A 89 -7.41 -3.07 -10.19
N GLY A 90 -6.45 -3.82 -10.72
CA GLY A 90 -5.21 -4.11 -10.01
C GLY A 90 -4.41 -2.83 -9.74
N PRO A 91 -3.73 -2.75 -8.58
CA PRO A 91 -3.02 -1.53 -8.20
C PRO A 91 -1.86 -1.17 -9.14
N TRP A 92 -1.31 -2.14 -9.88
CA TRP A 92 -0.27 -1.93 -10.90
C TRP A 92 -0.74 -1.08 -12.10
N GLU A 93 -2.05 -0.88 -12.29
CA GLU A 93 -2.57 -0.03 -13.36
C GLU A 93 -2.59 1.47 -13.02
N ALA A 94 -2.36 1.83 -11.76
CA ALA A 94 -2.43 3.23 -11.35
C ALA A 94 -1.15 3.99 -11.75
N VAL A 95 -1.36 5.11 -12.44
CA VAL A 95 -0.31 6.09 -12.72
C VAL A 95 -0.33 7.13 -11.60
N ILE A 96 0.73 7.16 -10.80
CA ILE A 96 0.85 8.09 -9.67
C ILE A 96 1.51 9.40 -10.14
N PRO A 97 0.89 10.58 -9.93
CA PRO A 97 1.49 11.88 -10.29
C PRO A 97 2.63 12.28 -9.34
N LEU A 98 3.77 11.59 -9.39
CA LEU A 98 4.89 11.78 -8.45
C LEU A 98 5.42 13.23 -8.47
N GLU A 99 5.60 13.84 -9.64
CA GLU A 99 6.07 15.22 -9.76
C GLU A 99 5.13 16.22 -9.07
N THR A 100 3.81 16.06 -9.25
CA THR A 100 2.79 16.91 -8.60
C THR A 100 2.84 16.75 -7.09
N LEU A 101 2.96 15.51 -6.61
CA LEU A 101 3.02 15.22 -5.18
C LEU A 101 4.32 15.75 -4.56
N ALA A 102 5.45 15.60 -5.23
CA ALA A 102 6.75 16.09 -4.80
C ALA A 102 6.75 17.62 -4.63
N ALA A 103 6.15 18.35 -5.58
CA ALA A 103 6.06 19.80 -5.55
C ALA A 103 5.07 20.34 -4.49
N ALA A 104 4.16 19.50 -3.97
CA ALA A 104 3.17 19.95 -3.00
C ALA A 104 3.82 20.26 -1.64
N PRO A 105 3.37 21.29 -0.90
CA PRO A 105 4.05 21.73 0.33
C PRO A 105 3.75 20.88 1.57
N PHE A 106 2.73 20.01 1.53
CA PHE A 106 2.36 19.19 2.69
C PHE A 106 3.43 18.14 3.03
N ALA A 107 3.59 17.80 4.31
CA ALA A 107 4.55 16.78 4.74
C ALA A 107 4.15 15.39 4.22
N LYS A 108 5.11 14.51 3.90
CA LYS A 108 4.81 13.12 3.50
C LYS A 108 5.54 12.11 4.37
N LEU A 109 4.89 10.99 4.63
CA LEU A 109 5.44 9.84 5.35
C LEU A 109 5.17 8.56 4.56
N VAL A 110 6.20 7.73 4.40
CA VAL A 110 6.12 6.37 3.85
C VAL A 110 6.43 5.36 4.95
N VAL A 111 5.51 4.42 5.17
CA VAL A 111 5.65 3.36 6.19
C VAL A 111 5.72 1.99 5.52
N SER A 112 6.65 1.11 5.90
CA SER A 112 6.68 -0.30 5.45
C SER A 112 6.98 -1.29 6.59
N GLY A 113 6.71 -2.57 6.34
CA GLY A 113 6.83 -3.68 7.30
C GLY A 113 8.10 -4.53 7.17
N ALA A 114 9.04 -4.19 6.27
CA ALA A 114 10.30 -4.91 6.05
C ALA A 114 10.16 -6.44 5.90
N HIS A 115 9.14 -6.88 5.18
CA HIS A 115 8.83 -8.31 4.97
C HIS A 115 8.99 -8.74 3.50
N SER A 116 9.07 -7.79 2.57
CA SER A 116 9.05 -8.03 1.14
C SER A 116 9.93 -7.03 0.42
N ALA A 117 10.95 -7.54 -0.27
CA ALA A 117 11.85 -6.72 -1.07
C ALA A 117 11.13 -5.89 -2.13
N ALA A 118 10.00 -6.38 -2.68
CA ALA A 118 9.20 -5.61 -3.63
C ALA A 118 8.51 -4.42 -2.96
N PHE A 119 7.92 -4.61 -1.77
CA PHE A 119 7.28 -3.52 -1.04
C PHE A 119 8.30 -2.52 -0.50
N ASP A 120 9.46 -2.99 -0.05
CA ASP A 120 10.54 -2.11 0.39
C ASP A 120 11.06 -1.27 -0.79
N ALA A 121 11.33 -1.86 -1.96
CA ALA A 121 11.75 -1.11 -3.14
C ALA A 121 10.70 -0.08 -3.61
N ILE A 122 9.40 -0.42 -3.57
CA ILE A 122 8.31 0.53 -3.86
C ILE A 122 8.32 1.68 -2.85
N CYS A 123 8.48 1.38 -1.56
CA CYS A 123 8.50 2.40 -0.51
C CYS A 123 9.74 3.29 -0.60
N ASP A 124 10.90 2.74 -0.94
CA ASP A 124 12.15 3.49 -1.12
C ASP A 124 12.07 4.42 -2.34
N ALA A 125 11.41 3.96 -3.42
CA ALA A 125 11.09 4.83 -4.56
C ALA A 125 10.15 5.96 -4.14
N LEU A 126 9.08 5.69 -3.41
CA LEU A 126 8.16 6.73 -2.92
C LEU A 126 8.84 7.71 -1.96
N GLU A 127 9.70 7.23 -1.06
CA GLU A 127 10.48 8.09 -0.16
C GLU A 127 11.31 9.09 -0.96
N ARG A 128 12.06 8.59 -1.95
CA ARG A 128 12.92 9.40 -2.82
C ARG A 128 12.11 10.38 -3.66
N GLU A 129 11.13 9.90 -4.41
CA GLU A 129 10.39 10.72 -5.39
C GLU A 129 9.49 11.75 -4.70
N LEU A 130 8.96 11.45 -3.52
CA LEU A 130 8.10 12.37 -2.78
C LEU A 130 8.86 13.28 -1.80
N VAL A 131 10.16 13.04 -1.59
CA VAL A 131 10.95 13.68 -0.52
C VAL A 131 10.24 13.49 0.83
N ALA A 132 9.85 12.25 1.10
CA ALA A 132 9.06 11.89 2.28
C ALA A 132 9.95 11.45 3.45
N GLU A 133 9.41 11.54 4.67
CA GLU A 133 9.95 10.82 5.81
C GLU A 133 9.70 9.31 5.65
N ARG A 134 10.56 8.48 6.26
CA ARG A 134 10.48 7.02 6.20
C ARG A 134 10.36 6.42 7.58
N ALA A 135 9.41 5.50 7.74
CA ALA A 135 9.33 4.61 8.89
C ALA A 135 9.30 3.14 8.44
N VAL A 136 10.13 2.32 9.06
CA VAL A 136 10.19 0.87 8.81
C VAL A 136 9.88 0.15 10.12
N LEU A 137 8.78 -0.61 10.14
CA LEU A 137 8.23 -1.22 11.35
C LEU A 137 8.09 -2.75 11.15
N PRO A 138 9.17 -3.52 11.39
CA PRO A 138 9.22 -4.94 11.08
C PRO A 138 8.32 -5.80 11.97
N GLY A 139 8.02 -7.02 11.52
CA GLY A 139 7.39 -8.07 12.34
C GLY A 139 5.87 -8.22 12.20
N TYR A 140 5.20 -7.37 11.41
CA TYR A 140 3.75 -7.43 11.17
C TYR A 140 3.38 -7.66 9.70
N GLY A 141 4.36 -7.93 8.84
CA GLY A 141 4.15 -8.15 7.41
C GLY A 141 3.39 -7.00 6.75
N HIS A 142 2.47 -7.33 5.85
CA HIS A 142 1.62 -6.33 5.20
C HIS A 142 0.63 -5.62 6.14
N SER A 143 0.50 -6.09 7.38
CA SER A 143 -0.34 -5.49 8.41
C SER A 143 0.43 -4.50 9.29
N VAL A 144 1.36 -3.74 8.72
CA VAL A 144 2.25 -2.81 9.45
C VAL A 144 1.50 -1.83 10.37
N ALA A 145 0.27 -1.46 10.04
CA ALA A 145 -0.60 -0.62 10.88
C ALA A 145 -0.96 -1.27 12.24
N ARG A 146 -0.70 -2.58 12.42
CA ARG A 146 -0.86 -3.30 13.68
C ARG A 146 0.39 -3.27 14.57
N HIS A 147 1.51 -2.74 14.07
CA HIS A 147 2.72 -2.59 14.88
C HIS A 147 2.45 -1.67 16.09
N PRO A 148 2.92 -2.02 17.31
CA PRO A 148 2.65 -1.22 18.53
C PRO A 148 3.06 0.24 18.40
N ASP A 149 4.19 0.49 17.73
CA ASP A 149 4.71 1.85 17.55
C ASP A 149 4.06 2.62 16.39
N PHE A 150 3.25 1.97 15.54
CA PHE A 150 2.69 2.62 14.35
C PHE A 150 1.90 3.89 14.68
N ASN A 151 1.01 3.81 15.67
CA ASN A 151 0.17 4.94 16.07
C ASN A 151 0.99 6.09 16.67
N ALA A 152 2.04 5.78 17.43
CA ALA A 152 2.91 6.80 18.00
C ALA A 152 3.70 7.52 16.91
N THR A 153 4.28 6.77 15.96
CA THR A 153 4.97 7.31 14.78
C THR A 153 4.07 8.19 13.94
N LEU A 154 2.83 7.74 13.68
CA LEU A 154 1.88 8.50 12.88
C LEU A 154 1.42 9.78 13.58
N ALA A 155 1.12 9.72 14.88
CA ALA A 155 0.68 10.88 15.65
C ALA A 155 1.79 11.95 15.70
N ASP A 156 3.02 11.54 16.03
CA ASP A 156 4.18 12.42 16.09
C ASP A 156 4.45 13.11 14.74
N PHE A 157 4.34 12.37 13.62
CA PHE A 157 4.44 12.95 12.28
C PHE A 157 3.34 13.99 11.99
N ILE A 158 2.09 13.71 12.36
CA ILE A 158 0.96 14.63 12.15
C ILE A 158 1.12 15.89 13.00
N ASP A 159 1.56 15.77 14.25
CA ASP A 159 1.77 16.89 15.16
C ASP A 159 2.84 17.85 14.61
N ARG A 160 3.96 17.32 14.08
CA ARG A 160 4.98 18.15 13.41
C ARG A 160 4.47 18.83 12.15
N ALA A 161 3.71 18.11 11.33
CA ALA A 161 3.19 18.64 10.07
C ALA A 161 2.14 19.74 10.26
N THR A 162 1.44 19.75 11.40
CA THR A 162 0.41 20.75 11.71
C THR A 162 0.96 21.95 12.49
N ALA A 163 2.12 21.81 13.13
CA ALA A 163 2.85 22.90 13.78
C ALA A 163 3.61 23.83 12.80
N SER A 164 3.71 23.43 11.53
CA SER A 164 4.46 24.12 10.45
C SER A 164 3.57 25.00 9.58
#